data_AF-A0A1Z5RJE6-F1
#
_entry.id   AF-A0A1Z5RJE6-F1
#
_cell.length_a   1.000
_cell.length_b   1.000
_cell.length_c   1.000
_cell.angle_alpha   90.00
_cell.angle_beta   90.00
_cell.angle_gamma   90.00
#
_symmetry.space_group_name_H-M   'P 1'
#
loop_
_entity.id
_entity.type
_entity.pdbx_description
1 polymer ?
#
loop_
_entity_poly.entity_id
_entity_poly.type
_entity_poly.pdbx_seq_one_letter_code
_entity_poly.pdbx_strand_id
1 'polypeptide(L)'
;MARGSETLDHILLGCCFSQEVWHLCLGRVHLNLDTRLGERSALEWWIHSRKAVPKFFRRGFDSYVLLVGWSLWKERNARTFQARATGAQRLAALIKDEANVWCEAGNGHLATLLARATA
;
A
#
# COMPACT_ATOMS: atom_id res chain seq x y z
N MET A 1 -10.37 -12.03 26.05
CA MET A 1 -9.60 -11.24 25.08
C MET A 1 -10.55 -10.82 23.96
N ALA A 2 -11.12 -9.61 24.06
CA ALA A 2 -12.04 -9.12 23.04
C ALA A 2 -11.29 -8.96 21.71
N ARG A 3 -11.74 -9.64 20.66
CA ARG A 3 -11.35 -9.34 19.29
C ARG A 3 -11.85 -7.93 19.00
N GLY A 4 -10.97 -6.92 19.09
CA GLY A 4 -11.30 -5.56 18.67
C GLY A 4 -11.83 -5.62 17.23
N SER A 5 -12.88 -4.84 16.92
CA SER A 5 -13.45 -4.84 15.57
C SER A 5 -12.33 -4.61 14.56
N GLU A 6 -12.09 -5.55 13.66
CA GLU A 6 -11.14 -5.36 12.57
C GLU A 6 -11.69 -4.27 11.65
N THR A 7 -11.33 -3.02 11.94
CA THR A 7 -11.67 -1.88 11.11
C THR A 7 -10.78 -1.89 9.86
N LEU A 8 -11.24 -1.19 8.83
CA LEU A 8 -10.46 -0.93 7.62
C LEU A 8 -9.07 -0.38 7.96
N ASP A 9 -8.97 0.43 9.03
CA ASP A 9 -7.70 0.94 9.56
C ASP A 9 -6.77 -0.19 10.04
N HIS A 10 -7.30 -1.14 10.81
CA HIS A 10 -6.51 -2.27 11.31
C HIS A 10 -5.98 -3.15 10.16
N ILE A 11 -6.81 -3.42 9.16
CA ILE A 11 -6.43 -4.23 7.99
C ILE A 11 -5.37 -3.52 7.14
N LEU A 12 -5.57 -2.22 6.87
CA LEU A 12 -4.71 -1.51 5.94
C LEU A 12 -3.40 -1.05 6.54
N LEU A 13 -3.34 -0.67 7.81
CA LEU A 13 -2.15 -0.06 8.41
C LEU A 13 -1.88 -0.49 9.86
N GLY A 14 -2.85 -1.12 10.54
CA GLY A 14 -2.76 -1.34 11.98
C GLY A 14 -2.01 -2.60 12.40
N CYS A 15 -1.89 -3.60 11.54
CA CYS A 15 -1.11 -4.82 11.84
C CYS A 15 0.34 -4.72 11.36
N CYS A 16 1.27 -5.36 12.07
CA CYS A 16 2.70 -5.36 11.73
C CYS A 16 2.98 -5.83 10.30
N PHE A 17 2.20 -6.81 9.82
CA PHE A 17 2.31 -7.31 8.45
C PHE A 17 2.00 -6.21 7.42
N SER A 18 0.90 -5.48 7.60
CA SER A 18 0.55 -4.38 6.70
C SER A 18 1.60 -3.26 6.74
N GLN A 19 2.10 -2.92 7.92
CA GLN A 19 3.17 -1.92 8.07
C GLN A 19 4.45 -2.32 7.34
N GLU A 20 4.85 -3.60 7.43
CA GLU A 20 6.03 -4.11 6.71
C GLU A 20 5.83 -4.04 5.20
N VAL A 21 4.66 -4.44 4.70
CA VAL A 21 4.33 -4.36 3.26
C VAL A 21 4.36 -2.90 2.79
N TRP A 22 3.78 -1.97 3.56
CA TRP A 22 3.84 -0.55 3.24
C TRP A 22 5.28 -0.03 3.20
N HIS A 23 6.09 -0.38 4.19
CA HIS A 23 7.49 0.03 4.23
C HIS A 23 8.24 -0.42 2.96
N LEU A 24 8.06 -1.70 2.56
CA LEU A 24 8.65 -2.24 1.34
C LEU A 24 8.12 -1.53 0.08
N CYS A 25 6.80 -1.33 -0.01
CA CYS A 25 6.16 -0.70 -1.17
C CYS A 25 6.55 0.78 -1.31
N LEU A 26 6.62 1.54 -0.22
CA LEU A 26 7.01 2.95 -0.22
C LEU A 26 8.50 3.12 -0.49
N GLY A 27 9.33 2.20 0.03
CA GLY A 27 10.76 2.14 -0.29
C GLY A 27 11.01 2.02 -1.79
N ARG A 28 10.20 1.23 -2.52
CA ARG A 28 10.32 1.07 -3.99
C ARG A 28 10.00 2.31 -4.81
N VAL A 29 9.36 3.32 -4.23
CA VAL A 29 9.08 4.58 -4.90
C VAL A 29 9.84 5.74 -4.25
N HIS A 30 10.81 5.46 -3.36
CA HIS A 30 11.60 6.43 -2.59
C HIS A 30 10.75 7.39 -1.74
N LEU A 31 9.60 6.92 -1.22
CA LEU A 31 8.76 7.68 -0.30
C LEU A 31 9.04 7.23 1.13
N ASN A 32 9.42 8.17 2.00
CA ASN A 32 9.55 7.93 3.44
C ASN A 32 8.33 8.53 4.14
N LEU A 33 7.21 7.80 4.09
CA LEU A 33 5.97 8.20 4.75
C LEU A 33 5.81 7.37 6.02
N ASP A 34 5.45 8.02 7.12
CA ASP A 34 5.12 7.31 8.35
C ASP A 34 3.77 6.60 8.18
N THR A 35 3.79 5.27 8.26
CA THR A 35 2.60 4.41 8.15
C THR A 35 2.10 3.93 9.50
N ARG A 36 2.70 4.39 10.61
CA ARG A 36 2.20 4.08 11.94
C ARG A 36 0.89 4.84 12.15
N LEU A 37 -0.20 4.09 12.23
CA LEU A 37 -1.45 4.63 12.77
C LEU A 37 -1.22 4.93 14.25
N GLY A 38 -1.06 6.21 14.58
CA GLY A 38 -1.39 6.70 15.92
C GLY A 38 -2.91 6.73 16.08
N GLU A 39 -3.47 7.90 16.35
CA GLU A 39 -4.93 8.12 16.43
C GLU A 39 -5.62 8.34 15.07
N ARG A 40 -4.88 8.29 13.95
CA ARG A 40 -5.41 8.60 12.61
C ARG A 40 -6.02 7.36 11.96
N SER A 41 -7.05 7.53 11.14
CA SER A 41 -7.59 6.51 10.23
C SER A 41 -6.71 6.34 8.99
N ALA A 42 -6.92 5.26 8.24
CA ALA A 42 -6.23 5.00 6.97
C ALA A 42 -6.52 6.07 5.91
N LEU A 43 -7.75 6.61 5.91
CA LEU A 43 -8.11 7.70 5.01
C LEU A 43 -7.39 9.00 5.37
N GLU A 44 -7.32 9.34 6.67
CA GLU A 44 -6.59 10.51 7.14
C GLU A 44 -5.10 10.40 6.87
N TRP A 45 -4.52 9.20 7.07
CA TRP A 45 -3.14 8.91 6.70
C TRP A 45 -2.91 9.14 5.20
N TRP A 46 -3.79 8.64 4.33
CA TRP A 46 -3.67 8.83 2.88
C TRP A 46 -3.74 10.32 2.53
N ILE A 47 -4.76 11.04 2.98
CA ILE A 47 -4.92 12.48 2.69
C ILE A 47 -3.72 13.28 3.18
N HIS A 48 -3.20 12.96 4.37
CA HIS A 48 -2.03 13.62 4.94
C HIS A 48 -0.76 13.30 4.13
N SER A 49 -0.51 12.02 3.86
CA SER A 49 0.65 11.55 3.08
C SER A 49 0.68 12.15 1.68
N ARG A 50 -0.49 12.26 1.03
CA ARG A 50 -0.64 12.88 -0.28
C ARG A 50 -0.15 14.33 -0.32
N LYS A 51 -0.24 15.08 0.79
CA LYS A 51 0.25 16.46 0.87
C LYS A 51 1.78 16.51 0.82
N ALA A 52 2.47 15.52 1.39
CA ALA A 52 3.92 15.39 1.36
C ALA A 52 4.47 14.93 0.00
N VAL A 53 3.62 14.34 -0.86
CA VAL A 53 3.99 13.96 -2.22
C VAL A 53 3.94 15.18 -3.16
N PRO A 54 4.99 15.43 -3.99
CA PRO A 54 4.97 16.50 -4.98
C PRO A 54 3.76 16.40 -5.90
N LYS A 55 3.16 17.55 -6.26
CA LYS A 55 1.87 17.62 -6.99
C LYS A 55 1.83 16.72 -8.24
N PHE A 56 2.95 16.67 -8.96
CA PHE A 56 3.13 15.86 -10.16
C PHE A 56 2.92 14.34 -9.92
N PHE A 57 3.37 13.82 -8.78
CA PHE A 57 3.31 12.38 -8.46
C PHE A 57 2.01 11.96 -7.74
N ARG A 58 1.18 12.92 -7.30
CA ARG A 58 0.02 12.63 -6.43
C ARG A 58 -0.99 11.65 -7.05
N ARG A 59 -1.28 11.75 -8.35
CA ARG A 59 -2.23 10.83 -9.01
C ARG A 59 -1.68 9.40 -9.06
N GLY A 60 -0.39 9.24 -9.36
CA GLY A 60 0.27 7.94 -9.32
C GLY A 60 0.30 7.37 -7.90
N PHE A 61 0.55 8.23 -6.91
CA PHE A 61 0.51 7.85 -5.50
C PHE A 61 -0.88 7.36 -5.08
N ASP A 62 -1.94 8.05 -5.47
CA ASP A 62 -3.32 7.63 -5.19
C ASP A 62 -3.63 6.25 -5.79
N SER A 63 -3.25 6.00 -7.05
CA SER A 63 -3.37 4.68 -7.68
C SER A 63 -2.58 3.60 -6.93
N TYR A 64 -1.36 3.93 -6.52
CA TYR A 64 -0.50 3.01 -5.78
C TYR A 64 -1.06 2.67 -4.40
N VAL A 65 -1.60 3.67 -3.69
CA VAL A 65 -2.26 3.45 -2.38
C VAL A 65 -3.45 2.50 -2.52
N LEU A 66 -4.29 2.71 -3.53
CA LEU A 66 -5.42 1.83 -3.82
C LEU A 66 -4.96 0.40 -4.11
N LEU A 67 -3.92 0.23 -4.93
CA LEU A 67 -3.37 -1.08 -5.29
C LEU A 67 -2.82 -1.83 -4.06
N VAL A 68 -2.02 -1.17 -3.23
CA VAL A 68 -1.46 -1.75 -2.01
C VAL A 68 -2.60 -2.11 -1.04
N GLY A 69 -3.55 -1.20 -0.83
CA GLY A 69 -4.67 -1.42 0.08
C GLY A 69 -5.56 -2.58 -0.36
N TRP A 70 -5.88 -2.67 -1.66
CA TRP A 70 -6.61 -3.80 -2.23
C TRP A 70 -5.86 -5.12 -2.05
N SER A 71 -4.54 -5.12 -2.25
CA SER A 71 -3.72 -6.32 -2.10
C SER A 71 -3.63 -6.80 -0.66
N LEU A 72 -3.52 -5.89 0.31
CA LEU A 72 -3.59 -6.21 1.74
C LEU A 72 -4.94 -6.79 2.14
N TRP A 73 -6.04 -6.22 1.63
CA TRP A 73 -7.38 -6.75 1.86
C TRP A 73 -7.53 -8.16 1.29
N LYS A 74 -7.08 -8.41 0.05
CA LYS A 74 -7.08 -9.75 -0.56
C LYS A 74 -6.26 -10.75 0.24
N GLU A 75 -5.06 -10.37 0.69
CA GLU A 75 -4.20 -11.23 1.51
C GLU A 75 -4.87 -11.58 2.85
N ARG A 76 -5.50 -10.62 3.53
CA ARG A 76 -6.25 -10.89 4.77
C ARG A 76 -7.39 -11.89 4.53
N ASN A 77 -8.14 -11.73 3.44
CA ASN A 77 -9.20 -12.66 3.08
C ASN A 77 -8.67 -14.06 2.77
N ALA A 78 -7.56 -14.17 2.04
CA ALA A 78 -6.94 -15.47 1.76
C ALA A 78 -6.49 -16.18 3.06
N ARG A 79 -5.94 -15.43 4.02
CA ARG A 79 -5.53 -15.98 5.33
C ARG A 79 -6.72 -16.51 6.12
N THR A 80 -7.82 -15.76 6.15
CA THR A 80 -9.00 -16.11 6.94
C THR A 80 -9.84 -17.21 6.29
N PHE A 81 -10.09 -17.12 4.98
CA PHE A 81 -11.06 -17.97 4.29
C PHE A 81 -10.43 -19.11 3.48
N GLN A 82 -9.14 -19.03 3.14
CA GLN A 82 -8.45 -20.02 2.31
C GLN A 82 -7.26 -20.67 3.03
N ALA A 83 -7.00 -20.31 4.30
CA ALA A 83 -5.84 -20.74 5.08
C ALA A 83 -4.49 -20.55 4.35
N ARG A 84 -4.42 -19.58 3.42
CA ARG A 84 -3.21 -19.28 2.63
C ARG A 84 -2.60 -17.97 3.11
N ALA A 85 -1.30 -17.98 3.40
CA ALA A 85 -0.56 -16.80 3.82
C ALA A 85 0.70 -16.62 2.98
N THR A 86 0.96 -15.38 2.57
CA THR A 86 2.12 -14.94 1.82
C THR A 86 3.03 -14.08 2.72
N GLY A 87 4.34 -14.23 2.65
CA GLY A 87 5.26 -13.32 3.35
C GLY A 87 5.19 -11.89 2.82
N ALA A 88 5.50 -10.88 3.66
CA ALA A 88 5.40 -9.46 3.30
C ALA A 88 6.26 -9.11 2.07
N GLN A 89 7.50 -9.60 2.04
CA GLN A 89 8.41 -9.50 0.89
C GLN A 89 7.78 -10.00 -0.41
N ARG A 90 7.16 -11.18 -0.37
CA ARG A 90 6.52 -11.80 -1.54
C ARG A 90 5.27 -11.04 -1.97
N LEU A 91 4.42 -10.62 -1.03
CA LEU A 91 3.26 -9.80 -1.36
C LEU A 91 3.67 -8.46 -1.97
N ALA A 92 4.70 -7.83 -1.42
CA ALA A 92 5.24 -6.59 -1.94
C ALA A 92 5.78 -6.78 -3.37
N ALA A 93 6.41 -7.92 -3.69
CA ALA A 93 6.84 -8.23 -5.05
C ALA A 93 5.64 -8.39 -6.00
N LEU A 94 4.60 -9.10 -5.59
CA LEU A 94 3.36 -9.25 -6.38
C LEU A 94 2.67 -7.90 -6.64
N ILE A 95 2.68 -6.99 -5.66
CA ILE A 95 2.17 -5.62 -5.82
C ILE A 95 2.97 -4.86 -6.88
N LYS A 96 4.30 -5.02 -6.91
CA LYS A 96 5.15 -4.40 -7.94
C LYS A 96 4.80 -4.94 -9.32
N ASP A 97 4.67 -6.26 -9.46
CA ASP A 97 4.33 -6.89 -10.74
C ASP A 97 2.96 -6.40 -11.23
N GLU A 98 1.95 -6.35 -10.36
CA GLU A 98 0.63 -5.81 -10.67
C GLU A 98 0.69 -4.31 -11.04
N ALA A 99 1.53 -3.52 -10.35
CA ALA A 99 1.73 -2.11 -10.69
C ALA A 99 2.32 -1.94 -12.10
N ASN A 100 3.23 -2.82 -12.52
CA ASN A 100 3.78 -2.83 -13.87
C ASN A 100 2.70 -3.17 -14.90
N VAL A 101 1.85 -4.17 -14.62
CA VAL A 101 0.69 -4.50 -15.48
C VAL A 101 -0.24 -3.30 -15.64
N TRP A 102 -0.49 -2.54 -14.57
CA TRP A 102 -1.30 -1.32 -14.65
C TRP A 102 -0.64 -0.23 -15.52
N CYS A 103 0.69 -0.14 -15.48
CA CYS A 103 1.44 0.77 -16.35
C CYS A 103 1.31 0.37 -17.83
N GLU A 104 1.47 -0.92 -18.12
CA GLU A 104 1.30 -1.49 -19.47
C GLU A 104 -0.13 -1.29 -19.99
N ALA A 105 -1.12 -1.36 -19.10
CA ALA A 105 -2.52 -1.05 -19.40
C ALA A 105 -2.82 0.45 -19.57
N GLY A 106 -1.81 1.32 -19.51
CA GLY A 106 -1.93 2.75 -19.81
C GLY A 106 -1.99 3.68 -18.60
N ASN A 107 -1.74 3.20 -17.37
CA ASN A 107 -1.65 4.09 -16.20
C ASN A 107 -0.34 4.89 -16.18
N GLY A 108 -0.26 5.94 -16.98
CA GLY A 108 0.94 6.78 -17.12
C GLY A 108 1.33 7.53 -15.83
N HIS A 109 0.37 7.85 -14.96
CA HIS A 109 0.66 8.49 -13.67
C HIS A 109 1.37 7.54 -12.70
N LEU A 110 0.96 6.26 -12.67
CA LEU A 110 1.65 5.24 -11.89
C LEU A 110 3.04 4.95 -12.46
N ALA A 111 3.18 4.84 -13.79
CA ALA A 111 4.48 4.66 -14.45
C ALA A 111 5.47 5.77 -14.06
N THR A 112 4.99 7.01 -14.08
CA THR A 112 5.76 8.18 -13.66
C THR A 112 6.19 8.11 -12.20
N LEU A 113 5.33 7.62 -11.29
CA LEU A 113 5.70 7.41 -9.89
C LEU A 113 6.75 6.31 -9.74
N LEU A 114 6.61 5.18 -10.43
CA LEU A 114 7.55 4.07 -10.35
C LEU A 114 8.94 4.45 -10.89
N ALA A 115 8.99 5.24 -11.96
CA ALA A 115 10.23 5.78 -12.52
C ALA A 115 10.99 6.72 -11.55
N ARG A 116 10.33 7.21 -10.49
CA ARG A 116 10.98 8.04 -9.46
C ARG A 116 12.05 7.28 -8.66
N ALA A 117 12.02 5.96 -8.67
CA ALA A 117 13.03 5.13 -8.01
C ALA A 117 14.22 4.79 -8.91
N THR A 118 14.10 5.05 -10.22
CA THR A 118 15.17 4.82 -11.20
C THR A 118 15.98 6.09 -11.52
N ALA A 119 15.60 7.23 -10.92
CA ALA A 119 16.28 8.52 -11.03
C ALA A 119 16.98 8.86 -9.71
#